data_AF-A0A7C4TEZ7-F1
#
_entry.id   AF-A0A7C4TEZ7-F1
#
_cell.length_a   1.000
_cell.length_b   1.000
_cell.length_c   1.000
_cell.angle_alpha   90.00
_cell.angle_beta   90.00
_cell.angle_gamma   90.00
#
_symmetry.space_group_name_H-M   'P 1'
#
loop_
_entity.id
_entity.type
_entity.pdbx_description
1 polymer ?
#
loop_
_entity_poly.entity_id
_entity_poly.type
_entity_poly.pdbx_seq_one_letter_code
_entity_poly.pdbx_strand_id
1 'polypeptide(L)'
;MRRRLPGGDDLARPRADAGTHRHGAPGGGDRCPRHAGRPVGGPAHPLQGTQAALASRHRADGRRRRSGEGATRRRRVRRDRSRDDGDRGLRSARPGDLSPASCSQRGRLVGARSKDRGRSAGSAPRACRRVASRAVTRVAVIGAGSWGTAAAAILTKHAEVTLWARDDALARTIQRVHVNPRYLPGIALPETLCASSDLVGTCTGADVIVVAVPSHGFRDVLTAAASAIPDDVPVLSLSKGVEQQTHLRMTEVVSDVLPTHSRERIGVLTGPNLAREVAEAQPTASVIAMRDPDTAEELQRLFMTSTFRVYTNPDVVGCEIAGALKNVIAIA
;
A
#
# COMPACT_ATOMS: atom_id res chain seq x y z
N MET A 1 -53.93 -32.87 -15.85
CA MET A 1 -53.57 -34.22 -15.37
C MET A 1 -52.77 -34.05 -14.08
N ARG A 2 -53.41 -34.22 -12.92
CA ARG A 2 -52.86 -33.98 -11.57
C ARG A 2 -52.22 -35.26 -11.02
N ARG A 3 -51.04 -35.18 -10.40
CA ARG A 3 -50.49 -36.18 -9.45
C ARG A 3 -49.97 -35.39 -8.23
N ARG A 4 -50.79 -35.20 -7.20
CA ARG A 4 -50.88 -35.97 -5.93
C ARG A 4 -49.53 -36.15 -5.21
N LEU A 5 -49.36 -35.31 -4.18
CA LEU A 5 -48.49 -35.50 -3.00
C LEU A 5 -49.09 -36.58 -2.07
N PRO A 6 -48.29 -37.19 -1.19
CA PRO A 6 -48.75 -37.68 0.11
C PRO A 6 -48.30 -36.75 1.26
N GLY A 7 -49.25 -36.42 2.15
CA GLY A 7 -48.97 -35.99 3.53
C GLY A 7 -48.55 -37.19 4.40
N GLY A 8 -48.26 -37.06 5.69
CA GLY A 8 -48.37 -35.94 6.62
C GLY A 8 -47.68 -36.32 7.94
N ASP A 9 -47.75 -35.39 8.89
CA ASP A 9 -47.70 -35.52 10.36
C ASP A 9 -46.57 -36.34 11.01
N ASP A 10 -45.70 -35.66 11.77
CA ASP A 10 -45.76 -35.85 13.24
C ASP A 10 -45.11 -34.70 14.03
N LEU A 11 -45.86 -34.25 15.04
CA LEU A 11 -45.51 -33.24 16.04
C LEU A 11 -44.90 -33.94 17.26
N ALA A 12 -43.70 -33.56 17.70
CA ALA A 12 -43.30 -33.80 19.10
C ALA A 12 -42.21 -32.83 19.58
N ARG A 13 -42.62 -31.89 20.44
CA ARG A 13 -41.76 -31.21 21.43
C ARG A 13 -41.75 -32.02 22.73
N PRO A 14 -40.71 -31.89 23.55
CA PRO A 14 -40.90 -31.73 25.00
C PRO A 14 -40.10 -30.51 25.50
N ARG A 15 -40.74 -29.48 26.05
CA ARG A 15 -41.06 -29.24 27.47
C ARG A 15 -39.84 -29.17 28.41
N ALA A 16 -39.72 -27.99 29.00
CA ALA A 16 -38.86 -27.63 30.10
C ALA A 16 -39.29 -28.32 31.40
N ASP A 17 -38.33 -28.58 32.28
CA ASP A 17 -38.56 -28.71 33.71
C ASP A 17 -37.50 -27.97 34.51
N ALA A 18 -38.00 -27.24 35.50
CA ALA A 18 -37.27 -26.55 36.54
C ALA A 18 -37.03 -27.49 37.73
N GLY A 19 -35.89 -27.35 38.41
CA GLY A 19 -35.61 -28.09 39.64
C GLY A 19 -34.37 -27.59 40.38
N THR A 20 -34.60 -26.74 41.37
CA THR A 20 -33.68 -26.31 42.44
C THR A 20 -33.25 -27.44 43.37
N HIS A 21 -31.98 -27.52 43.78
CA HIS A 21 -31.53 -27.49 45.19
C HIS A 21 -29.99 -27.63 45.34
N ARG A 22 -29.53 -27.28 46.55
CA ARG A 22 -28.20 -26.76 46.95
C ARG A 22 -27.18 -27.82 47.41
N HIS A 23 -25.94 -27.32 47.54
CA HIS A 23 -24.86 -27.61 48.52
C HIS A 23 -23.72 -28.58 48.13
N GLY A 24 -22.48 -28.07 48.25
CA GLY A 24 -21.26 -28.84 48.55
C GLY A 24 -20.00 -28.41 47.80
N ALA A 25 -19.17 -27.56 48.42
CA ALA A 25 -17.76 -27.27 48.04
C ALA A 25 -16.82 -28.46 48.45
N PRO A 26 -15.46 -28.47 48.26
CA PRO A 26 -14.54 -27.36 47.94
C PRO A 26 -13.29 -27.68 47.05
N GLY A 27 -12.45 -26.65 46.81
CA GLY A 27 -11.02 -26.73 46.46
C GLY A 27 -10.70 -26.16 45.07
N GLY A 28 -10.26 -24.91 44.91
CA GLY A 28 -8.88 -24.42 45.15
C GLY A 28 -8.19 -24.25 43.78
N GLY A 29 -7.52 -23.18 43.38
CA GLY A 29 -7.31 -21.84 43.92
C GLY A 29 -6.57 -21.06 42.82
N ASP A 30 -6.94 -19.82 42.56
CA ASP A 30 -6.15 -18.90 41.74
C ASP A 30 -6.28 -17.49 42.33
N ARG A 31 -5.14 -16.93 42.75
CA ARG A 31 -5.04 -15.56 43.25
C ARG A 31 -4.22 -14.74 42.27
N CYS A 32 -4.85 -13.70 41.72
CA CYS A 32 -4.19 -12.54 41.14
C CYS A 32 -4.71 -11.32 41.92
N PRO A 33 -3.87 -10.46 42.53
CA PRO A 33 -4.38 -9.42 43.42
C PRO A 33 -4.68 -8.12 42.67
N ARG A 34 -5.85 -7.51 42.97
CA ARG A 34 -6.14 -6.09 42.76
C ARG A 34 -6.34 -5.38 44.11
N HIS A 35 -5.66 -4.23 44.24
CA HIS A 35 -5.98 -2.97 44.94
C HIS A 35 -6.66 -2.88 46.33
N ALA A 36 -6.12 -1.99 47.17
CA ALA A 36 -6.82 -1.02 48.04
C ALA A 36 -5.78 0.00 48.58
N GLY A 37 -6.01 1.30 48.88
CA GLY A 37 -7.19 2.17 48.89
C GLY A 37 -6.83 3.59 49.40
N ARG A 38 -7.69 4.57 49.03
CA ARG A 38 -7.96 6.00 49.40
C ARG A 38 -7.81 6.46 50.89
N PRO A 39 -8.23 7.69 51.36
CA PRO A 39 -8.64 9.02 50.75
C PRO A 39 -7.91 10.25 51.44
N VAL A 40 -8.15 11.57 51.24
CA VAL A 40 -9.26 12.52 51.67
C VAL A 40 -8.89 13.96 51.18
N GLY A 41 -9.77 14.79 50.57
CA GLY A 41 -10.39 15.99 51.20
C GLY A 41 -10.22 17.32 50.39
N GLY A 42 -11.29 18.11 50.18
CA GLY A 42 -11.30 19.49 49.58
C GLY A 42 -11.01 20.62 50.58
N PRO A 43 -11.27 21.95 50.35
CA PRO A 43 -12.32 22.57 49.49
C PRO A 43 -12.00 23.93 48.74
N ALA A 44 -12.98 24.38 47.92
CA ALA A 44 -13.51 25.76 47.62
C ALA A 44 -12.71 26.96 46.96
N HIS A 45 -13.22 27.39 45.78
CA HIS A 45 -13.44 28.72 45.09
C HIS A 45 -12.86 30.07 45.62
N PRO A 46 -12.74 31.20 44.81
CA PRO A 46 -13.69 31.68 43.77
C PRO A 46 -13.17 32.50 42.52
N LEU A 47 -14.08 32.59 41.52
CA LEU A 47 -14.54 33.69 40.61
C LEU A 47 -13.62 34.76 39.94
N GLN A 48 -14.14 35.19 38.77
CA GLN A 48 -13.85 36.37 37.89
C GLN A 48 -12.80 36.13 36.80
N GLY A 49 -12.99 36.42 35.51
CA GLY A 49 -14.06 37.08 34.76
C GLY A 49 -13.43 37.74 33.53
N THR A 50 -14.00 37.55 32.32
CA THR A 50 -14.11 38.60 31.29
C THR A 50 -14.85 38.05 30.05
N GLN A 51 -16.00 38.67 29.79
CA GLN A 51 -16.73 38.68 28.53
C GLN A 51 -16.03 39.64 27.56
N ALA A 52 -16.19 39.44 26.25
CA ALA A 52 -16.86 40.42 25.37
C ALA A 52 -16.92 39.91 23.93
N ALA A 53 -18.14 39.64 23.47
CA ALA A 53 -18.53 39.81 22.09
C ALA A 53 -18.60 41.30 21.75
N LEU A 54 -18.32 41.69 20.51
CA LEU A 54 -18.92 42.90 19.92
C LEU A 54 -18.85 42.82 18.39
N ALA A 55 -20.04 42.82 17.80
CA ALA A 55 -20.28 43.09 16.39
C ALA A 55 -20.22 44.60 16.13
N SER A 56 -19.82 44.99 14.93
CA SER A 56 -20.20 46.29 14.36
C SER A 56 -20.27 46.23 12.83
N ARG A 57 -21.45 46.62 12.34
CA ARG A 57 -21.78 46.94 10.95
C ARG A 57 -21.37 48.39 10.69
N HIS A 58 -20.91 48.74 9.48
CA HIS A 58 -21.56 49.77 8.65
C HIS A 58 -20.89 49.97 7.28
N ARG A 59 -21.76 50.26 6.31
CA ARG A 59 -21.54 50.57 4.88
C ARG A 59 -21.02 52.00 4.65
N ALA A 60 -20.35 52.21 3.52
CA ALA A 60 -20.47 53.35 2.59
C ALA A 60 -19.73 52.95 1.29
N ASP A 61 -20.38 52.61 0.17
CA ASP A 61 -20.99 53.44 -0.89
C ASP A 61 -20.06 54.49 -1.53
N GLY A 62 -19.92 54.45 -2.86
CA GLY A 62 -18.96 55.30 -3.60
C GLY A 62 -18.72 55.03 -5.09
N ARG A 63 -19.78 54.92 -5.90
CA ARG A 63 -19.93 55.37 -7.32
C ARG A 63 -18.81 55.14 -8.39
N ARG A 64 -19.24 54.42 -9.44
CA ARG A 64 -19.28 54.74 -10.91
C ARG A 64 -17.98 55.14 -11.65
N ARG A 65 -17.67 54.40 -12.73
CA ARG A 65 -17.80 54.73 -14.18
C ARG A 65 -17.29 53.53 -15.01
N ARG A 66 -18.09 52.96 -15.95
CA ARG A 66 -17.99 53.07 -17.43
C ARG A 66 -16.53 53.08 -17.92
N SER A 67 -16.06 52.32 -18.91
CA SER A 67 -16.64 51.61 -20.06
C SER A 67 -15.45 50.98 -20.79
N GLY A 68 -15.62 49.85 -21.48
CA GLY A 68 -14.53 49.27 -22.28
C GLY A 68 -14.97 48.02 -23.01
N GLU A 69 -15.53 48.21 -24.20
CA GLU A 69 -15.81 47.18 -25.18
C GLU A 69 -14.52 46.45 -25.58
N GLY A 70 -14.60 45.13 -25.70
CA GLY A 70 -13.50 44.28 -26.13
C GLY A 70 -14.04 43.02 -26.81
N ALA A 71 -14.60 43.20 -28.00
CA ALA A 71 -15.00 42.12 -28.88
C ALA A 71 -13.78 41.25 -29.24
N THR A 72 -13.81 39.96 -28.87
CA THR A 72 -12.90 38.97 -29.45
C THR A 72 -13.69 37.91 -30.20
N ARG A 73 -13.36 37.85 -31.49
CA ARG A 73 -13.98 37.05 -32.54
C ARG A 73 -13.91 35.56 -32.22
N ARG A 74 -15.07 34.91 -32.35
CA ARG A 74 -15.19 33.47 -32.59
C ARG A 74 -14.51 33.13 -33.93
N ARG A 75 -13.45 32.31 -33.90
CA ARG A 75 -13.05 31.50 -35.07
C ARG A 75 -13.45 30.06 -34.82
N ARG A 76 -14.50 29.63 -35.53
CA ARG A 76 -14.83 28.23 -35.77
C ARG A 76 -13.75 27.66 -36.68
N VAL A 77 -13.05 26.61 -36.27
CA VAL A 77 -12.33 25.72 -37.20
C VAL A 77 -13.29 24.58 -37.54
N ARG A 78 -13.66 24.53 -38.83
CA ARG A 78 -14.43 23.44 -39.41
C ARG A 78 -13.56 22.19 -39.49
N ARG A 79 -14.19 21.05 -39.23
CA ARG A 79 -13.76 19.71 -39.61
C ARG A 79 -13.40 19.68 -41.10
N ASP A 80 -12.31 18.99 -41.43
CA ASP A 80 -12.23 18.33 -42.72
C ASP A 80 -12.04 16.83 -42.54
N ARG A 81 -12.86 16.08 -43.25
CA ARG A 81 -12.84 14.62 -43.36
C ARG A 81 -12.30 14.35 -44.75
N SER A 82 -11.24 13.54 -44.84
CA SER A 82 -10.86 12.89 -46.09
C SER A 82 -10.76 11.40 -45.81
N ARG A 83 -11.65 10.65 -46.46
CA ARG A 83 -11.63 9.20 -46.63
C ARG A 83 -10.86 8.86 -47.91
N ASP A 84 -10.70 7.55 -48.11
CA ASP A 84 -10.23 6.80 -49.29
C ASP A 84 -8.71 6.67 -49.45
N ASP A 85 -8.17 5.54 -49.90
CA ASP A 85 -8.54 4.12 -49.94
C ASP A 85 -7.29 3.44 -50.53
N GLY A 86 -6.97 2.19 -50.19
CA GLY A 86 -5.87 1.52 -50.89
C GLY A 86 -5.26 0.30 -50.22
N ASP A 87 -6.04 -0.76 -50.13
CA ASP A 87 -5.61 -2.15 -50.00
C ASP A 87 -4.58 -2.56 -51.08
N ARG A 88 -3.51 -3.26 -50.67
CA ARG A 88 -2.93 -4.42 -51.38
C ARG A 88 -1.67 -4.97 -50.69
N GLY A 89 -1.72 -6.25 -50.35
CA GLY A 89 -0.69 -7.19 -50.83
C GLY A 89 0.36 -7.67 -49.82
N LEU A 90 -0.03 -8.69 -49.06
CA LEU A 90 0.82 -9.72 -48.46
C LEU A 90 1.97 -10.17 -49.37
N ARG A 91 3.18 -10.34 -48.80
CA ARG A 91 4.07 -11.48 -49.07
C ARG A 91 5.14 -11.61 -47.97
N SER A 92 4.92 -12.62 -47.13
CA SER A 92 5.89 -13.24 -46.24
C SER A 92 6.96 -14.00 -47.04
N ALA A 93 8.23 -13.84 -46.67
CA ALA A 93 9.29 -14.75 -47.09
C ALA A 93 10.36 -14.82 -46.00
N ARG A 94 10.51 -16.00 -45.37
CA ARG A 94 11.70 -16.72 -44.83
C ARG A 94 11.16 -18.01 -44.14
N PRO A 95 11.95 -19.07 -43.87
CA PRO A 95 13.41 -19.25 -44.01
C PRO A 95 13.83 -20.56 -44.71
N GLY A 96 15.09 -20.64 -45.14
CA GLY A 96 15.72 -21.88 -45.60
C GLY A 96 17.17 -21.94 -45.14
N ASP A 97 17.42 -22.87 -44.22
CA ASP A 97 18.64 -23.61 -43.86
C ASP A 97 20.00 -23.12 -44.37
N LEU A 98 20.91 -22.82 -43.43
CA LEU A 98 22.32 -23.25 -43.51
C LEU A 98 22.93 -23.30 -42.08
N SER A 99 23.48 -24.46 -41.73
CA SER A 99 24.37 -24.72 -40.57
C SER A 99 25.59 -25.52 -41.10
N PRO A 100 26.65 -25.77 -40.32
CA PRO A 100 27.86 -24.93 -40.31
C PRO A 100 29.09 -25.70 -40.85
N ALA A 101 29.95 -25.01 -41.60
CA ALA A 101 31.25 -25.56 -41.98
C ALA A 101 32.35 -25.04 -41.03
N SER A 102 32.87 -25.95 -40.22
CA SER A 102 34.16 -25.85 -39.55
C SER A 102 35.30 -25.80 -40.56
N CYS A 103 36.26 -24.89 -40.40
CA CYS A 103 37.57 -25.06 -41.02
C CYS A 103 38.68 -24.62 -40.06
N SER A 104 39.43 -25.61 -39.62
CA SER A 104 40.73 -25.51 -38.97
C SER A 104 41.79 -25.04 -39.95
N GLN A 105 42.74 -24.20 -39.52
CA GLN A 105 44.19 -24.51 -39.47
C GLN A 105 45.06 -23.24 -39.38
N ARG A 106 45.90 -23.25 -38.34
CA ARG A 106 47.35 -22.96 -38.29
C ARG A 106 47.91 -21.81 -39.17
N GLY A 107 48.50 -20.83 -38.49
CA GLY A 107 49.58 -19.98 -39.00
C GLY A 107 50.41 -19.42 -37.84
N ARG A 108 51.73 -19.67 -37.85
CA ARG A 108 52.70 -19.39 -36.78
C ARG A 108 53.22 -17.95 -36.80
N LEU A 109 53.57 -17.49 -35.58
CA LEU A 109 54.78 -16.75 -35.15
C LEU A 109 55.40 -15.70 -36.10
N VAL A 110 55.47 -14.44 -35.64
CA VAL A 110 56.74 -13.69 -35.50
C VAL A 110 56.62 -12.74 -34.29
N GLY A 111 57.62 -12.74 -33.42
CA GLY A 111 57.69 -11.86 -32.25
C GLY A 111 58.33 -10.51 -32.55
N ALA A 112 58.03 -9.53 -31.69
CA ALA A 112 58.86 -8.35 -31.49
C ALA A 112 58.80 -7.93 -30.02
N ARG A 113 59.99 -7.86 -29.40
CA ARG A 113 60.21 -7.27 -28.08
C ARG A 113 60.22 -5.74 -28.24
N SER A 114 59.71 -5.00 -27.25
CA SER A 114 60.49 -3.99 -26.53
C SER A 114 59.64 -3.26 -25.46
N LYS A 115 60.29 -3.06 -24.31
CA LYS A 115 60.12 -2.12 -23.18
C LYS A 115 59.29 -0.87 -23.53
N ASP A 116 58.51 -0.27 -22.62
CA ASP A 116 59.01 0.41 -21.42
C ASP A 116 57.86 0.96 -20.53
N ARG A 117 58.17 1.20 -19.25
CA ARG A 117 57.55 2.15 -18.28
C ARG A 117 56.09 1.99 -17.80
N GLY A 118 55.99 1.46 -16.58
CA GLY A 118 55.54 2.19 -15.39
C GLY A 118 54.15 2.83 -15.37
N ARG A 119 53.24 2.28 -14.55
CA ARG A 119 52.23 3.03 -13.78
C ARG A 119 51.58 2.17 -12.68
N SER A 120 51.77 2.63 -11.45
CA SER A 120 50.84 2.66 -10.30
C SER A 120 49.83 1.51 -10.09
N ALA A 121 50.02 0.82 -8.96
CA ALA A 121 49.00 0.33 -8.03
C ALA A 121 47.56 0.22 -8.56
N GLY A 122 47.23 -0.91 -9.17
CA GLY A 122 45.85 -1.35 -9.30
C GLY A 122 45.42 -2.06 -8.02
N SER A 123 44.72 -1.34 -7.12
CA SER A 123 43.93 -2.02 -6.11
C SER A 123 42.85 -2.81 -6.86
N ALA A 124 42.84 -4.13 -6.65
CA ALA A 124 41.76 -4.96 -7.13
C ALA A 124 40.43 -4.36 -6.61
N PRO A 125 39.37 -4.24 -7.42
CA PRO A 125 38.09 -3.84 -6.90
C PRO A 125 37.71 -4.86 -5.83
N ARG A 126 37.57 -4.38 -4.59
CA ARG A 126 37.08 -5.17 -3.47
C ARG A 126 35.80 -5.85 -3.96
N ALA A 127 35.85 -7.16 -4.11
CA ALA A 127 34.65 -7.95 -4.37
C ALA A 127 33.64 -7.54 -3.31
N CYS A 128 32.58 -6.82 -3.72
CA CYS A 128 31.44 -6.58 -2.86
C CYS A 128 30.99 -7.95 -2.39
N ARG A 129 31.21 -8.20 -1.11
CA ARG A 129 30.81 -9.42 -0.42
C ARG A 129 29.30 -9.46 -0.55
N ARG A 130 28.81 -10.15 -1.58
CA ARG A 130 27.38 -10.41 -1.76
C ARG A 130 27.00 -11.31 -0.58
N VAL A 131 26.53 -10.68 0.50
CA VAL A 131 25.99 -11.40 1.64
C VAL A 131 24.74 -12.10 1.12
N ALA A 132 24.92 -13.36 0.71
CA ALA A 132 23.83 -14.23 0.35
C ALA A 132 23.08 -14.64 1.62
N SER A 133 21.76 -14.69 1.45
CA SER A 133 20.68 -15.07 2.37
C SER A 133 20.49 -14.21 3.62
N ARG A 134 19.55 -13.26 3.53
CA ARG A 134 18.49 -13.20 4.53
C ARG A 134 17.23 -13.70 3.85
N ALA A 135 16.99 -15.01 3.96
CA ALA A 135 15.79 -15.66 3.46
C ALA A 135 14.69 -15.54 4.53
N VAL A 136 13.47 -15.29 4.06
CA VAL A 136 12.29 -14.77 4.77
C VAL A 136 12.35 -13.26 5.00
N THR A 137 11.66 -12.53 4.12
CA THR A 137 11.39 -11.09 4.25
C THR A 137 10.20 -10.91 5.19
N ARG A 138 10.33 -10.04 6.19
CA ARG A 138 9.20 -9.60 7.05
C ARG A 138 8.62 -8.29 6.53
N VAL A 139 7.33 -8.26 6.26
CA VAL A 139 6.63 -7.08 5.74
C VAL A 139 5.57 -6.60 6.72
N ALA A 140 5.68 -5.34 7.13
CA ALA A 140 4.67 -4.66 7.91
C ALA A 140 3.71 -3.93 6.97
N VAL A 141 2.43 -4.27 7.00
CA VAL A 141 1.39 -3.56 6.25
C VAL A 141 0.57 -2.70 7.20
N ILE A 142 0.76 -1.40 7.14
CA ILE A 142 0.07 -0.42 7.98
C ILE A 142 -1.24 -0.02 7.31
N GLY A 143 -2.35 -0.61 7.76
CA GLY A 143 -3.70 -0.22 7.37
C GLY A 143 -4.56 -1.37 6.83
N ALA A 144 -5.41 -1.94 7.69
CA ALA A 144 -6.36 -3.01 7.35
C ALA A 144 -7.63 -2.55 6.59
N GLY A 145 -7.51 -1.55 5.72
CA GLY A 145 -8.57 -1.20 4.75
C GLY A 145 -8.66 -2.22 3.62
N SER A 146 -9.56 -2.02 2.66
CA SER A 146 -9.76 -2.97 1.56
C SER A 146 -8.47 -3.20 0.77
N TRP A 147 -7.78 -2.12 0.39
CA TRP A 147 -6.56 -2.21 -0.39
C TRP A 147 -5.37 -2.76 0.41
N GLY A 148 -5.15 -2.29 1.64
CA GLY A 148 -4.07 -2.82 2.49
C GLY A 148 -4.24 -4.31 2.82
N THR A 149 -5.48 -4.78 3.01
CA THR A 149 -5.77 -6.20 3.22
C THR A 149 -5.48 -7.03 1.95
N ALA A 150 -5.90 -6.55 0.78
CA ALA A 150 -5.61 -7.24 -0.50
C ALA A 150 -4.10 -7.30 -0.79
N ALA A 151 -3.39 -6.19 -0.56
CA ALA A 151 -1.94 -6.10 -0.70
C ALA A 151 -1.21 -7.05 0.26
N ALA A 152 -1.64 -7.10 1.54
CA ALA A 152 -1.09 -8.01 2.52
C ALA A 152 -1.27 -9.48 2.09
N ALA A 153 -2.46 -9.85 1.58
CA ALA A 153 -2.71 -11.19 1.07
C ALA A 153 -1.77 -11.54 -0.12
N ILE A 154 -1.49 -10.60 -1.03
CA ILE A 154 -0.52 -10.82 -2.11
C ILE A 154 0.88 -11.11 -1.55
N LEU A 155 1.33 -10.26 -0.62
CA LEU A 155 2.68 -10.30 -0.06
C LEU A 155 2.98 -11.62 0.68
N THR A 156 1.97 -12.25 1.29
CA THR A 156 2.13 -13.53 2.01
C THR A 156 2.64 -14.68 1.14
N LYS A 157 2.59 -14.54 -0.19
CA LYS A 157 3.13 -15.54 -1.12
C LYS A 157 4.67 -15.60 -1.11
N HIS A 158 5.32 -14.52 -0.66
CA HIS A 158 6.77 -14.36 -0.74
C HIS A 158 7.43 -13.93 0.59
N ALA A 159 6.62 -13.59 1.59
CA ALA A 159 7.08 -12.97 2.83
C ALA A 159 6.21 -13.34 4.04
N GLU A 160 6.77 -13.20 5.23
CA GLU A 160 6.00 -13.14 6.48
C GLU A 160 5.36 -11.76 6.58
N VAL A 161 4.03 -11.70 6.73
CA VAL A 161 3.29 -10.44 6.68
C VAL A 161 2.50 -10.24 7.95
N THR A 162 2.66 -9.06 8.55
CA THR A 162 1.80 -8.59 9.64
C THR A 162 0.99 -7.40 9.17
N LEU A 163 -0.33 -7.55 9.15
CA LEU A 163 -1.28 -6.50 8.83
C LEU A 163 -1.71 -5.76 10.11
N TRP A 164 -1.38 -4.48 10.20
CA TRP A 164 -1.87 -3.65 11.28
C TRP A 164 -3.29 -3.15 11.01
N ALA A 165 -4.19 -3.40 11.98
CA ALA A 165 -5.51 -2.83 12.03
C ALA A 165 -5.64 -1.91 13.26
N ARG A 166 -6.10 -0.68 13.06
CA ARG A 166 -6.35 0.28 14.15
C ARG A 166 -7.33 -0.24 15.20
N ASP A 167 -8.36 -0.96 14.75
CA ASP A 167 -9.38 -1.55 15.61
C ASP A 167 -8.94 -2.95 16.06
N ASP A 168 -8.77 -3.10 17.36
CA ASP A 168 -8.35 -4.32 18.04
C ASP A 168 -9.35 -5.49 17.88
N ALA A 169 -10.66 -5.20 17.84
CA ALA A 169 -11.66 -6.22 17.54
C ALA A 169 -11.57 -6.70 16.09
N LEU A 170 -11.26 -5.80 15.15
CA LEU A 170 -11.02 -6.16 13.75
C LEU A 170 -9.74 -6.99 13.60
N ALA A 171 -8.63 -6.59 14.23
CA ALA A 171 -7.38 -7.34 14.20
C ALA A 171 -7.57 -8.78 14.68
N ARG A 172 -8.19 -8.97 15.86
CA ARG A 172 -8.50 -10.30 16.39
C ARG A 172 -9.42 -11.12 15.49
N THR A 173 -10.36 -10.45 14.81
CA THR A 173 -11.26 -11.14 13.89
C THR A 173 -10.48 -11.65 12.69
N ILE A 174 -9.67 -10.80 12.04
CA ILE A 174 -8.83 -11.20 10.91
C ILE A 174 -7.88 -12.34 11.32
N GLN A 175 -7.22 -12.23 12.48
CA GLN A 175 -6.29 -13.24 12.96
C GLN A 175 -6.94 -14.61 13.23
N ARG A 176 -8.20 -14.62 13.69
CA ARG A 176 -8.90 -15.87 14.07
C ARG A 176 -9.64 -16.51 12.91
N VAL A 177 -10.29 -15.70 12.07
CA VAL A 177 -11.18 -16.21 11.02
C VAL A 177 -10.61 -16.07 9.62
N HIS A 178 -9.44 -15.44 9.48
CA HIS A 178 -8.78 -15.17 8.19
C HIS A 178 -9.72 -14.53 7.16
N VAL A 179 -10.52 -13.57 7.61
CA VAL A 179 -11.42 -12.74 6.78
C VAL A 179 -11.43 -11.34 7.35
N ASN A 180 -11.46 -10.31 6.49
CA ASN A 180 -11.71 -8.92 6.89
C ASN A 180 -13.18 -8.58 6.61
N PRO A 181 -14.12 -8.83 7.55
CA PRO A 181 -15.55 -8.71 7.29
C PRO A 181 -16.00 -7.27 7.01
N ARG A 182 -15.22 -6.28 7.47
CA ARG A 182 -15.56 -4.87 7.31
C ARG A 182 -15.18 -4.32 5.94
N TYR A 183 -14.01 -4.69 5.44
CA TYR A 183 -13.43 -4.06 4.25
C TYR A 183 -13.28 -5.00 3.04
N LEU A 184 -13.25 -6.32 3.23
CA LEU A 184 -13.24 -7.34 2.19
C LEU A 184 -14.14 -8.55 2.59
N PRO A 185 -15.46 -8.33 2.74
CA PRO A 185 -16.36 -9.39 3.19
C PRO A 185 -16.39 -10.57 2.20
N GLY A 186 -16.37 -11.79 2.74
CA GLY A 186 -16.48 -13.03 1.97
C GLY A 186 -15.20 -13.46 1.23
N ILE A 187 -14.09 -12.73 1.40
CA ILE A 187 -12.79 -13.14 0.85
C ILE A 187 -11.96 -13.81 1.94
N ALA A 188 -11.59 -15.07 1.70
CA ALA A 188 -10.64 -15.80 2.55
C ALA A 188 -9.23 -15.23 2.38
N LEU A 189 -8.58 -14.94 3.49
CA LEU A 189 -7.20 -14.48 3.56
C LEU A 189 -6.28 -15.68 3.82
N PRO A 190 -5.01 -15.62 3.38
CA PRO A 190 -4.04 -16.66 3.68
C PRO A 190 -3.88 -16.90 5.18
N GLU A 191 -3.77 -18.17 5.59
CA GLU A 191 -3.59 -18.54 7.01
C GLU A 191 -2.26 -18.04 7.59
N THR A 192 -1.27 -17.82 6.73
CA THR A 192 0.04 -17.25 7.08
C THR A 192 0.00 -15.73 7.32
N LEU A 193 -1.11 -15.06 7.01
CA LEU A 193 -1.26 -13.63 7.27
C LEU A 193 -1.54 -13.39 8.76
N CYS A 194 -0.62 -12.71 9.44
CA CYS A 194 -0.82 -12.25 10.80
C CYS A 194 -1.56 -10.91 10.82
N ALA A 195 -2.42 -10.69 11.82
CA ALA A 195 -3.06 -9.40 12.05
C ALA A 195 -2.86 -8.94 13.49
N SER A 196 -2.52 -7.66 13.66
CA SER A 196 -2.22 -7.06 14.96
C SER A 196 -2.84 -5.67 15.09
N SER A 197 -3.15 -5.28 16.33
CA SER A 197 -3.52 -3.90 16.69
C SER A 197 -2.35 -3.11 17.28
N ASP A 198 -1.24 -3.78 17.60
CA ASP A 198 0.01 -3.17 18.05
C ASP A 198 0.80 -2.62 16.84
N LEU A 199 0.74 -1.31 16.67
CA LEU A 199 1.42 -0.61 15.57
C LEU A 199 2.94 -0.73 15.67
N VAL A 200 3.49 -0.53 16.87
CA VAL A 200 4.93 -0.54 17.12
C VAL A 200 5.47 -1.96 16.93
N GLY A 201 4.81 -2.95 17.52
CA GLY A 201 5.18 -4.36 17.34
C GLY A 201 5.08 -4.82 15.89
N THR A 202 4.13 -4.30 15.11
CA THR A 202 4.00 -4.62 13.68
C THR A 202 5.20 -4.11 12.86
N CYS A 203 5.72 -2.93 13.19
CA CYS A 203 6.85 -2.33 12.45
C CYS A 203 8.21 -2.86 12.91
N THR A 204 8.31 -3.29 14.17
CA THR A 204 9.58 -3.68 14.78
C THR A 204 10.22 -4.87 14.04
N GLY A 205 11.39 -4.63 13.46
CA GLY A 205 12.17 -5.64 12.74
C GLY A 205 11.63 -6.00 11.35
N ALA A 206 10.62 -5.29 10.84
CA ALA A 206 10.20 -5.44 9.45
C ALA A 206 11.37 -5.10 8.50
N ASP A 207 11.47 -5.84 7.40
CA ASP A 207 12.44 -5.58 6.33
C ASP A 207 11.83 -4.68 5.24
N VAL A 208 10.50 -4.52 5.23
CA VAL A 208 9.75 -3.61 4.34
C VAL A 208 8.55 -3.04 5.09
N ILE A 209 8.32 -1.73 4.95
CA ILE A 209 7.09 -1.07 5.43
C ILE A 209 6.19 -0.74 4.24
N VAL A 210 4.93 -1.15 4.32
CA VAL A 210 3.89 -0.84 3.33
C VAL A 210 2.81 -0.02 4.01
N VAL A 211 2.58 1.22 3.57
CA VAL A 211 1.60 2.13 4.19
C VAL A 211 0.37 2.24 3.31
N ALA A 212 -0.76 1.72 3.79
CA ALA A 212 -2.05 1.67 3.09
C ALA A 212 -3.16 2.43 3.86
N VAL A 213 -2.78 3.50 4.56
CA VAL A 213 -3.68 4.36 5.35
C VAL A 213 -4.26 5.48 4.47
N PRO A 214 -5.55 5.83 4.55
CA PRO A 214 -6.10 6.99 3.85
C PRO A 214 -5.28 8.27 4.09
N SER A 215 -5.16 9.13 3.07
CA SER A 215 -4.26 10.29 3.10
C SER A 215 -4.48 11.23 4.30
N HIS A 216 -5.73 11.41 4.75
CA HIS A 216 -6.06 12.28 5.88
C HIS A 216 -5.55 11.79 7.24
N GLY A 217 -5.26 10.49 7.39
CA GLY A 217 -4.72 9.90 8.61
C GLY A 217 -3.30 9.38 8.45
N PHE A 218 -2.68 9.60 7.29
CA PHE A 218 -1.39 9.01 6.93
C PHE A 218 -0.27 9.50 7.84
N ARG A 219 -0.14 10.82 8.01
CA ARG A 219 0.88 11.45 8.86
C ARG A 219 0.77 10.98 10.30
N ASP A 220 -0.39 11.08 10.92
CA ASP A 220 -0.57 10.73 12.33
C ASP A 220 -0.18 9.28 12.63
N VAL A 221 -0.59 8.35 11.74
CA VAL A 221 -0.25 6.94 11.89
C VAL A 221 1.24 6.71 11.68
N LEU A 222 1.84 7.32 10.66
CA LEU A 222 3.27 7.15 10.39
C LEU A 222 4.13 7.74 11.52
N THR A 223 3.75 8.90 12.05
CA THR A 223 4.43 9.52 13.22
C THR A 223 4.36 8.61 14.43
N ALA A 224 3.22 7.97 14.69
CA ALA A 224 3.09 7.02 15.78
C ALA A 224 3.93 5.73 15.60
N ALA A 225 4.27 5.38 14.35
CA ALA A 225 5.13 4.24 14.02
C ALA A 225 6.62 4.60 13.91
N ALA A 226 6.97 5.88 13.82
CA ALA A 226 8.28 6.36 13.37
C ALA A 226 9.46 5.77 14.17
N SER A 227 9.35 5.66 15.49
CA SER A 227 10.40 5.12 16.35
C SER A 227 10.65 3.61 16.19
N ALA A 228 9.72 2.90 15.54
CA ALA A 228 9.79 1.45 15.34
C ALA A 228 10.21 1.07 13.91
N ILE A 229 10.27 2.03 13.00
CA ILE A 229 10.65 1.80 11.59
C ILE A 229 12.17 1.88 11.48
N PRO A 230 12.87 0.83 11.01
CA PRO A 230 14.31 0.89 10.78
C PRO A 230 14.69 1.88 9.67
N ASP A 231 15.78 2.63 9.84
CA ASP A 231 16.17 3.70 8.89
C ASP A 231 16.56 3.23 7.47
N ASP A 232 16.91 1.95 7.31
CA ASP A 232 17.45 1.37 6.09
C ASP A 232 16.42 0.56 5.27
N VAL A 233 15.19 0.42 5.77
CA VAL A 233 14.17 -0.40 5.09
C VAL A 233 13.37 0.41 4.08
N PRO A 234 12.96 -0.19 2.95
CA PRO A 234 12.05 0.44 2.02
C PRO A 234 10.70 0.76 2.64
N VAL A 235 10.18 1.95 2.33
CA VAL A 235 8.84 2.39 2.69
C VAL A 235 8.03 2.62 1.41
N LEU A 236 6.98 1.83 1.22
CA LEU A 236 6.13 1.85 0.04
C LEU A 236 4.73 2.39 0.41
N SER A 237 4.38 3.56 -0.13
CA SER A 237 3.03 4.11 0.01
C SER A 237 2.08 3.49 -1.00
N LEU A 238 0.90 3.07 -0.54
CA LEU A 238 -0.22 2.60 -1.37
C LEU A 238 -1.34 3.65 -1.45
N SER A 239 -1.16 4.77 -0.78
CA SER A 239 -2.19 5.79 -0.56
C SER A 239 -2.25 6.75 -1.72
N LYS A 240 -3.47 6.99 -2.21
CA LYS A 240 -3.75 7.90 -3.33
C LYS A 240 -4.33 9.20 -2.77
N GLY A 241 -3.57 10.29 -2.86
CA GLY A 241 -4.00 11.61 -2.41
C GLY A 241 -2.83 12.53 -2.09
N VAL A 242 -3.18 13.74 -1.68
CA VAL A 242 -2.25 14.76 -1.14
C VAL A 242 -2.71 15.14 0.26
N GLU A 243 -1.76 15.51 1.12
CA GLU A 243 -2.06 16.00 2.48
C GLU A 243 -2.73 17.38 2.39
N GLN A 244 -3.87 17.55 3.07
CA GLN A 244 -4.69 18.75 2.88
C GLN A 244 -4.03 20.03 3.37
N GLN A 245 -3.29 19.99 4.47
CA GLN A 245 -2.74 21.20 5.10
C GLN A 245 -1.43 21.65 4.48
N THR A 246 -0.57 20.70 4.11
CA THR A 246 0.79 20.95 3.61
C THR A 246 0.90 20.84 2.09
N HIS A 247 -0.12 20.24 1.45
CA HIS A 247 -0.13 19.85 0.04
C HIS A 247 0.99 18.88 -0.37
N LEU A 248 1.63 18.22 0.62
CA LEU A 248 2.65 17.22 0.36
C LEU A 248 2.03 15.95 -0.22
N ARG A 249 2.76 15.33 -1.14
CA ARG A 249 2.48 13.97 -1.63
C ARG A 249 2.83 12.96 -0.55
N MET A 250 2.32 11.74 -0.64
CA MET A 250 2.49 10.75 0.43
C MET A 250 3.97 10.39 0.64
N THR A 251 4.77 10.25 -0.42
CA THR A 251 6.22 10.03 -0.31
C THR A 251 6.97 11.21 0.33
N GLU A 252 6.48 12.44 0.16
CA GLU A 252 7.02 13.62 0.81
C GLU A 252 6.64 13.65 2.30
N VAL A 253 5.41 13.26 2.65
CA VAL A 253 4.99 13.07 4.05
C VAL A 253 5.85 12.00 4.73
N VAL A 254 6.15 10.88 4.05
CA VAL A 254 7.08 9.86 4.59
C VAL A 254 8.44 10.48 4.89
N SER A 255 8.99 11.23 3.93
CA SER A 255 10.31 11.87 4.08
C SER A 255 10.34 12.93 5.20
N ASP A 256 9.21 13.59 5.46
CA ASP A 256 9.06 14.61 6.48
C ASP A 256 8.92 14.01 7.89
N VAL A 257 8.18 12.90 8.02
CA VAL A 257 8.02 12.17 9.28
C VAL A 257 9.27 11.35 9.63
N LEU A 258 9.97 10.84 8.62
CA LEU A 258 11.16 9.99 8.74
C LEU A 258 12.39 10.68 8.12
N PRO A 259 12.92 11.75 8.74
CA PRO A 259 13.94 12.61 8.12
C PRO A 259 15.30 11.92 7.90
N THR A 260 15.56 10.82 8.61
CA THR A 260 16.77 10.00 8.49
C THR A 260 16.69 8.98 7.35
N HIS A 261 15.49 8.70 6.83
CA HIS A 261 15.30 7.69 5.79
C HIS A 261 15.75 8.20 4.42
N SER A 262 16.44 7.33 3.68
CA SER A 262 16.83 7.64 2.31
C SER A 262 15.62 7.78 1.40
N ARG A 263 15.50 8.93 0.73
CA ARG A 263 14.45 9.18 -0.30
C ARG A 263 14.50 8.18 -1.45
N GLU A 264 15.65 7.56 -1.69
CA GLU A 264 15.84 6.53 -2.71
C GLU A 264 15.06 5.24 -2.39
N ARG A 265 14.80 4.99 -1.09
CA ARG A 265 14.08 3.81 -0.56
C ARG A 265 12.60 4.10 -0.25
N ILE A 266 12.12 5.29 -0.60
CA ILE A 266 10.72 5.68 -0.45
C ILE A 266 10.07 5.64 -1.84
N GLY A 267 8.95 4.94 -1.94
CA GLY A 267 8.26 4.76 -3.21
C GLY A 267 6.75 4.73 -3.07
N VAL A 268 6.08 4.58 -4.21
CA VAL A 268 4.63 4.44 -4.32
C VAL A 268 4.28 3.20 -5.14
N LEU A 269 3.25 2.47 -4.73
CA LEU A 269 2.58 1.49 -5.58
C LEU A 269 1.25 2.09 -6.06
N THR A 270 1.09 2.18 -7.38
CA THR A 270 -0.10 2.78 -8.00
C THR A 270 -0.52 2.04 -9.26
N GLY A 271 -1.80 2.13 -9.59
CA GLY A 271 -2.40 1.44 -10.74
C GLY A 271 -3.92 1.31 -10.63
N PRO A 272 -4.55 0.73 -11.67
CA PRO A 272 -5.98 0.36 -11.65
C PRO A 272 -6.18 -0.87 -10.76
N ASN A 273 -6.11 -0.68 -9.44
CA ASN A 273 -6.09 -1.77 -8.48
C ASN A 273 -7.35 -1.73 -7.61
N LEU A 274 -8.44 -2.33 -8.10
CA LEU A 274 -9.65 -2.54 -7.31
C LEU A 274 -9.41 -3.66 -6.30
N ALA A 275 -9.50 -3.34 -5.01
CA ALA A 275 -9.07 -4.23 -3.95
C ALA A 275 -9.76 -5.61 -3.96
N ARG A 276 -11.07 -5.64 -4.25
CA ARG A 276 -11.82 -6.89 -4.34
C ARG A 276 -11.35 -7.75 -5.51
N GLU A 277 -11.25 -7.18 -6.71
CA GLU A 277 -10.80 -7.91 -7.91
C GLU A 277 -9.39 -8.49 -7.72
N VAL A 278 -8.51 -7.70 -7.11
CA VAL A 278 -7.16 -8.16 -6.77
C VAL A 278 -7.18 -9.30 -5.74
N ALA A 279 -8.00 -9.19 -4.70
CA ALA A 279 -8.12 -10.23 -3.69
C ALA A 279 -8.79 -11.51 -4.22
N GLU A 280 -9.63 -11.40 -5.24
CA GLU A 280 -10.21 -12.51 -6.02
C GLU A 280 -9.23 -13.07 -7.08
N ALA A 281 -7.99 -12.60 -7.09
CA ALA A 281 -6.94 -13.00 -8.02
C ALA A 281 -7.29 -12.74 -9.50
N GLN A 282 -8.06 -11.68 -9.80
CA GLN A 282 -8.27 -11.25 -11.18
C GLN A 282 -6.99 -10.60 -11.76
N PRO A 283 -6.68 -10.82 -13.05
CA PRO A 283 -5.50 -10.24 -13.69
C PRO A 283 -5.43 -8.72 -13.52
N THR A 284 -4.38 -8.24 -12.87
CA THR A 284 -4.19 -6.83 -12.53
C THR A 284 -2.76 -6.39 -12.85
N ALA A 285 -2.61 -5.20 -13.41
CA ALA A 285 -1.33 -4.54 -13.58
C ALA A 285 -1.17 -3.38 -12.58
N SER A 286 0.05 -3.20 -12.07
CA SER A 286 0.40 -2.11 -11.17
C SER A 286 1.82 -1.61 -11.43
N VAL A 287 2.15 -0.44 -10.92
CA VAL A 287 3.46 0.19 -11.03
C VAL A 287 3.98 0.45 -9.63
N ILE A 288 5.21 0.01 -9.36
CA ILE A 288 6.00 0.50 -8.23
C ILE A 288 6.91 1.58 -8.78
N ALA A 289 6.71 2.81 -8.30
CA ALA A 289 7.58 3.92 -8.62
C ALA A 289 8.50 4.23 -7.45
N MET A 290 9.80 4.15 -7.71
CA MET A 290 10.87 4.34 -6.72
C MET A 290 12.15 4.76 -7.46
N ARG A 291 12.99 5.58 -6.82
CA ARG A 291 14.19 6.14 -7.47
C ARG A 291 15.32 5.13 -7.55
N ASP A 292 15.52 4.33 -6.50
CA ASP A 292 16.50 3.25 -6.52
C ASP A 292 15.95 2.04 -7.32
N PRO A 293 16.57 1.69 -8.47
CA PRO A 293 16.09 0.58 -9.28
C PRO A 293 16.23 -0.77 -8.55
N ASP A 294 17.28 -0.96 -7.74
CA ASP A 294 17.52 -2.24 -7.05
C ASP A 294 16.41 -2.52 -6.02
N THR A 295 16.08 -1.51 -5.20
CA THR A 295 14.96 -1.59 -4.25
C THR A 295 13.61 -1.71 -4.98
N ALA A 296 13.43 -1.01 -6.10
CA ALA A 296 12.21 -1.12 -6.91
C ALA A 296 11.99 -2.54 -7.44
N GLU A 297 13.05 -3.19 -7.93
CA GLU A 297 13.02 -4.58 -8.42
C GLU A 297 12.82 -5.59 -7.29
N GLU A 298 13.37 -5.32 -6.10
CA GLU A 298 13.10 -6.12 -4.91
C GLU A 298 11.62 -6.11 -4.54
N LEU A 299 11.03 -4.92 -4.42
CA LEU A 299 9.61 -4.78 -4.12
C LEU A 299 8.74 -5.33 -5.27
N GLN A 300 9.17 -5.18 -6.52
CA GLN A 300 8.49 -5.79 -7.67
C GLN A 300 8.39 -7.31 -7.51
N ARG A 301 9.48 -7.99 -7.13
CA ARG A 301 9.48 -9.44 -6.89
C ARG A 301 8.56 -9.83 -5.74
N LEU A 302 8.52 -9.04 -4.66
CA LEU A 302 7.65 -9.28 -3.51
C LEU A 302 6.15 -9.17 -3.84
N PHE A 303 5.75 -8.29 -4.76
CA PHE A 303 4.34 -8.13 -5.16
C PHE A 303 3.95 -8.98 -6.37
N MET A 304 4.91 -9.44 -7.19
CA MET A 304 4.64 -10.21 -8.40
C MET A 304 3.95 -11.53 -8.11
N THR A 305 2.85 -11.79 -8.82
CA THR A 305 2.19 -13.10 -8.83
C THR A 305 1.72 -13.45 -10.24
N SER A 306 1.15 -14.64 -10.44
CA SER A 306 0.55 -15.02 -11.72
C SER A 306 -0.60 -14.10 -12.17
N THR A 307 -1.24 -13.39 -11.23
CA THR A 307 -2.40 -12.52 -11.49
C THR A 307 -2.16 -11.06 -11.11
N PHE A 308 -1.02 -10.74 -10.51
CA PHE A 308 -0.63 -9.37 -10.16
C PHE A 308 0.72 -9.04 -10.79
N ARG A 309 0.69 -8.34 -11.92
CA ARG A 309 1.86 -7.94 -12.69
C ARG A 309 2.32 -6.55 -12.26
N VAL A 310 3.57 -6.44 -11.84
CA VAL A 310 4.15 -5.17 -11.37
C VAL A 310 5.21 -4.65 -12.35
N TYR A 311 5.16 -3.38 -12.71
CA TYR A 311 6.20 -2.69 -13.48
C TYR A 311 6.95 -1.71 -12.56
N THR A 312 8.22 -1.47 -12.84
CA THR A 312 9.00 -0.45 -12.12
C THR A 312 9.04 0.85 -12.93
N ASN A 313 9.09 1.99 -12.25
CA ASN A 313 9.20 3.30 -12.89
C ASN A 313 9.99 4.27 -11.99
N PRO A 314 11.02 4.98 -12.48
CA PRO A 314 11.74 5.95 -11.65
C PRO A 314 10.93 7.23 -11.35
N ASP A 315 9.86 7.52 -12.10
CA ASP A 315 9.04 8.73 -11.93
C ASP A 315 8.02 8.61 -10.79
N VAL A 316 8.51 8.76 -9.55
CA VAL A 316 7.68 8.79 -8.34
C VAL A 316 6.64 9.90 -8.38
N VAL A 317 7.04 11.09 -8.85
CA VAL A 317 6.17 12.28 -8.84
C VAL A 317 4.98 12.10 -9.77
N GLY A 318 5.22 11.73 -11.03
CA GLY A 318 4.16 11.51 -12.00
C GLY A 318 3.20 10.41 -11.57
N CYS A 319 3.73 9.31 -11.01
CA CYS A 319 2.92 8.18 -10.54
C CYS A 319 2.00 8.56 -9.37
N GLU A 320 2.48 9.32 -8.37
CA GLU A 320 1.64 9.78 -7.26
C GLU A 320 0.57 10.77 -7.71
N ILE A 321 0.95 11.76 -8.52
CA ILE A 321 0.02 12.80 -9.00
C ILE A 321 -1.07 12.17 -9.88
N ALA A 322 -0.71 11.25 -10.79
CA ALA A 322 -1.70 10.52 -11.58
C ALA A 322 -2.67 9.74 -10.68
N GLY A 323 -2.17 9.08 -9.63
CA GLY A 323 -2.98 8.36 -8.65
C GLY A 323 -3.92 9.26 -7.85
N ALA A 324 -3.48 10.46 -7.48
CA ALA A 324 -4.27 11.43 -6.73
C ALA A 324 -5.36 12.08 -7.61
N LEU A 325 -4.98 12.56 -8.80
CA LEU A 325 -5.88 13.29 -9.70
C LEU A 325 -6.98 12.41 -10.31
N LYS A 326 -6.74 11.11 -10.49
CA LYS A 326 -7.74 10.20 -11.06
C LYS A 326 -9.05 10.16 -10.26
N ASN A 327 -8.99 10.37 -8.94
CA ASN A 327 -10.18 10.41 -8.10
C ASN A 327 -10.97 11.72 -8.29
N VAL A 328 -10.29 12.83 -8.56
CA VAL A 328 -10.94 14.11 -8.88
C VAL A 328 -11.61 14.03 -10.24
N ILE A 329 -10.89 13.50 -11.25
CA ILE A 329 -11.43 13.31 -12.60
C ILE A 329 -12.61 12.35 -12.60
N ALA A 330 -12.61 11.30 -11.75
CA ALA A 330 -13.72 10.37 -11.67
C ALA A 330 -15.01 10.99 -11.10
N ILE A 331 -14.92 12.11 -10.37
CA ILE A 331 -16.07 12.86 -9.84
C ILE A 331 -16.53 13.93 -10.84
N ALA A 332 -15.59 14.57 -11.55
CA ALA A 332 -15.81 15.68 -12.47
C ALA A 332 -16.61 15.27 -13.71
#